data_AF-A0A524CWY4-F1
#
_entry.id   AF-A0A524CWY4-F1
#
_cell.length_a   1.000
_cell.length_b   1.000
_cell.length_c   1.000
_cell.angle_alpha   90.00
_cell.angle_beta   90.00
_cell.angle_gamma   90.00
#
_symmetry.space_group_name_H-M   'P 1'
#
loop_
_entity.id
_entity.type
_entity.pdbx_description
1 polymer ?
#
loop_
_entity_poly.entity_id
_entity_poly.type
_entity_poly.pdbx_seq_one_letter_code
_entity_poly.pdbx_strand_id
1 'polypeptide(L)'
;MIDLKNNTWLLILGAGILALLAIVLPSMSSINIKYLDETTFTWISGLEMNLTDIGWITDENVIVIGVIGSIVIGILAFICISLAILTKAKDVKIPFKGYVWLGLGLIIFILPFIIPIIMVLVAEEATHVYYLRLPIDLFSLFLYSGGFMCILAGLEEIRR
;
A
#
# COMPACT_ATOMS: atom_id res chain seq x y z
N MET A 1 -11.01 26.78 -6.15
CA MET A 1 -11.54 25.40 -6.05
C MET A 1 -10.91 24.61 -7.19
N ILE A 2 -10.08 23.61 -6.91
CA ILE A 2 -9.52 22.76 -7.98
C ILE A 2 -10.69 22.02 -8.63
N ASP A 3 -10.81 22.12 -9.95
CA ASP A 3 -11.83 21.38 -10.69
C ASP A 3 -11.46 19.89 -10.72
N LEU A 4 -11.83 19.18 -9.65
CA LEU A 4 -11.67 17.72 -9.54
C LEU A 4 -12.39 17.00 -10.69
N LYS A 5 -13.33 17.68 -11.36
CA LYS A 5 -14.11 17.15 -12.45
C LYS A 5 -13.24 16.69 -13.63
N ASN A 6 -12.32 17.54 -14.06
CA ASN A 6 -11.44 17.27 -15.21
C ASN A 6 -10.15 16.55 -14.81
N ASN A 7 -9.97 16.28 -13.51
CA ASN A 7 -8.73 15.83 -12.92
C ASN A 7 -8.86 14.53 -12.12
N THR A 8 -9.97 13.79 -12.28
CA THR A 8 -10.16 12.46 -11.65
C THR A 8 -9.04 11.49 -12.00
N TRP A 9 -8.47 11.60 -13.20
CA TRP A 9 -7.30 10.83 -13.62
C TRP A 9 -6.04 11.13 -12.79
N LEU A 10 -5.85 12.37 -12.31
CA LEU A 10 -4.72 12.72 -11.43
C LEU A 10 -4.85 12.06 -10.06
N LEU A 11 -6.07 11.94 -9.53
CA LEU A 11 -6.31 11.24 -8.28
C LEU A 11 -5.98 9.75 -8.38
N ILE A 12 -6.37 9.11 -9.48
CA ILE A 12 -6.08 7.68 -9.72
C ILE A 12 -4.57 7.47 -9.94
N LEU A 13 -3.93 8.39 -10.68
CA LEU A 13 -2.47 8.36 -10.86
C LEU A 13 -1.75 8.51 -9.52
N GLY A 14 -2.16 9.47 -8.70
CA GLY A 14 -1.64 9.67 -7.35
C GLY A 14 -1.82 8.44 -6.46
N ALA A 15 -3.00 7.81 -6.53
CA ALA A 15 -3.28 6.56 -5.81
C ALA A 15 -2.31 5.44 -6.20
N GLY A 16 -2.06 5.26 -7.50
CA GLY A 16 -1.11 4.25 -7.99
C GLY A 16 0.34 4.55 -7.57
N ILE A 17 0.78 5.81 -7.62
CA ILE A 17 2.12 6.19 -7.18
C ILE A 17 2.30 5.94 -5.68
N LEU A 18 1.32 6.32 -4.86
CA LEU A 18 1.35 6.07 -3.41
C LEU A 18 1.41 4.56 -3.11
N ALA A 19 0.62 3.75 -3.82
CA ALA A 19 0.67 2.29 -3.67
C ALA A 19 2.05 1.70 -4.05
N LEU A 20 2.74 2.23 -5.07
CA LEU A 20 4.13 1.83 -5.37
C LEU A 20 5.10 2.24 -4.27
N LEU A 21 4.97 3.46 -3.73
CA LEU A 21 5.82 3.95 -2.64
C LEU A 21 5.69 3.07 -1.39
N ALA A 22 4.50 2.53 -1.13
CA ALA A 22 4.26 1.58 -0.03
C ALA A 22 5.08 0.29 -0.15
N ILE A 23 5.45 -0.12 -1.37
CA ILE A 23 6.28 -1.32 -1.63
C ILE A 23 7.77 -0.96 -1.56
N VAL A 24 8.14 0.17 -2.15
CA VAL A 24 9.56 0.52 -2.37
C VAL A 24 10.21 1.06 -1.11
N LEU A 25 9.46 1.74 -0.25
CA LEU A 25 10.01 2.38 0.94
C LEU A 25 9.96 1.46 2.16
N PRO A 26 11.01 1.48 3.01
CA PRO A 26 10.93 0.87 4.32
C PRO A 26 9.82 1.57 5.10
N SER A 27 8.88 0.78 5.57
CA SER A 27 7.56 1.28 5.95
C SER A 27 7.28 1.17 7.42
N MET A 28 7.94 0.22 8.09
CA MET A 28 7.79 -0.04 9.50
C MET A 28 9.15 0.08 10.17
N SER A 29 9.26 0.94 11.18
CA SER A 29 10.42 0.94 12.07
C SER A 29 10.11 0.05 13.25
N SER A 30 10.93 -0.96 13.52
CA SER A 30 10.82 -1.78 14.71
C SER A 30 12.01 -1.51 15.64
N ILE A 31 11.77 -1.59 16.94
CA ILE A 31 12.84 -1.56 17.95
C ILE A 31 13.03 -3.01 18.39
N ASN A 32 14.20 -3.57 18.12
CA ASN A 32 14.50 -4.94 18.52
C ASN A 32 14.66 -5.00 20.05
N ILE A 33 13.77 -5.69 20.76
CA ILE A 33 13.80 -5.75 22.23
C ILE A 33 15.02 -6.55 22.73
N LYS A 34 15.60 -7.44 21.91
CA LYS A 34 16.88 -8.11 22.23
C LYS A 34 18.09 -7.21 22.00
N TYR A 35 17.97 -6.21 21.12
CA TYR A 35 19.03 -5.24 20.80
C TYR A 35 18.43 -3.83 20.81
N LEU A 36 18.14 -3.31 22.02
CA LEU A 36 17.40 -2.05 22.23
C LEU A 36 18.00 -0.83 21.52
N ASP A 37 19.27 -0.90 21.12
CA ASP A 37 20.00 0.17 20.44
C ASP A 37 19.90 0.08 18.90
N GLU A 38 19.32 -0.98 18.35
CA GLU A 38 19.20 -1.20 16.90
C GLU A 38 17.78 -0.84 16.42
N THR A 39 17.66 0.33 15.79
CA THR A 39 16.47 0.68 15.00
C THR A 39 16.53 -0.09 13.69
N THR A 40 15.52 -0.90 13.42
CA THR A 40 15.42 -1.67 12.17
C THR A 40 14.32 -1.09 11.29
N PHE A 41 14.59 -0.99 10.00
CA PHE A 41 13.64 -0.54 8.99
C PHE A 41 13.20 -1.73 8.15
N THR A 42 11.90 -1.99 8.13
CA THR A 42 11.34 -3.18 7.49
C THR A 42 10.50 -2.80 6.28
N TRP A 43 10.73 -3.50 5.17
CA TRP A 43 9.89 -3.47 3.98
C TRP A 43 8.76 -4.48 4.13
N ILE A 44 7.64 -4.21 3.46
CA ILE A 44 6.54 -5.18 3.37
C ILE A 44 6.99 -6.55 2.86
N SER A 45 7.99 -6.63 1.98
CA SER A 45 8.50 -7.89 1.45
C SER A 45 9.25 -8.75 2.49
N GLY A 46 9.46 -8.24 3.70
CA GLY A 46 10.24 -8.91 4.74
C GLY A 46 11.75 -8.70 4.64
N LEU A 47 12.19 -7.65 3.93
CA LEU A 47 13.56 -7.15 4.04
C LEU A 47 13.66 -6.25 5.26
N GLU A 48 14.77 -6.34 5.98
CA GLU A 48 15.10 -5.47 7.11
C GLU A 48 16.45 -4.80 6.87
N MET A 49 16.55 -3.53 7.22
CA MET A 49 17.79 -2.77 7.20
C MET A 49 18.09 -2.25 8.60
N ASN A 50 19.25 -2.63 9.11
CA ASN A 50 19.83 -2.06 10.33
C ASN A 50 20.94 -1.08 9.92
N LEU A 51 21.55 -0.40 10.89
CA LEU A 51 22.62 0.57 10.64
C LEU A 51 23.86 -0.03 9.94
N THR A 52 24.02 -1.36 9.98
CA THR A 52 25.22 -2.05 9.50
C THR A 52 24.96 -3.11 8.43
N ASP A 53 23.73 -3.57 8.24
CA ASP A 53 23.44 -4.68 7.33
C ASP A 53 22.01 -4.64 6.77
N ILE A 54 21.80 -5.34 5.64
CA ILE A 54 20.48 -5.61 5.05
C ILE A 54 20.26 -7.12 5.09
N GLY A 55 19.23 -7.52 5.82
CA GLY A 55 18.87 -8.93 6.02
C GLY A 55 17.42 -9.22 5.62
N TRP A 56 17.07 -10.49 5.71
CA TRP A 56 15.68 -10.94 5.64
C TRP A 56 15.15 -11.21 7.05
N ILE A 57 13.85 -10.99 7.28
CA ILE A 57 13.16 -11.44 8.49
C ILE A 57 13.40 -12.96 8.65
N THR A 58 13.60 -13.43 9.87
CA THR A 58 13.92 -14.85 10.13
C THR A 58 12.75 -15.81 9.89
N ASP A 59 11.51 -15.31 9.93
CA ASP A 59 10.29 -16.10 9.71
C ASP A 59 9.95 -16.16 8.21
N GLU A 60 10.13 -17.35 7.62
CA GLU A 60 9.87 -17.63 6.21
C GLU A 60 8.39 -17.41 5.82
N ASN A 61 7.44 -17.70 6.71
CA ASN A 61 6.01 -17.54 6.44
C ASN A 61 5.64 -16.06 6.33
N VAL A 62 6.22 -15.21 7.18
CA VAL A 62 6.03 -13.75 7.14
C VAL A 62 6.61 -13.17 5.85
N ILE A 63 7.80 -13.63 5.43
CA ILE A 63 8.40 -13.21 4.14
C ILE A 63 7.47 -13.56 2.98
N VAL A 64 6.98 -14.80 2.91
CA VAL A 64 6.12 -15.26 1.81
C VAL A 64 4.87 -14.36 1.69
N ILE A 65 4.22 -14.06 2.80
CA ILE A 65 3.02 -13.21 2.81
C ILE A 65 3.36 -11.77 2.43
N GLY A 66 4.50 -11.27 2.89
CA GLY A 66 5.02 -9.96 2.50
C GLY A 66 5.28 -9.81 1.01
N VAL A 67 5.91 -10.81 0.40
CA VAL A 67 6.17 -10.87 -1.04
C VAL A 67 4.86 -10.94 -1.83
N ILE A 68 3.91 -11.80 -1.42
CA ILE A 68 2.60 -11.90 -2.07
C ILE A 68 1.84 -10.56 -1.95
N GLY A 69 1.83 -9.95 -0.77
CA GLY A 69 1.23 -8.64 -0.53
C GLY A 69 1.83 -7.56 -1.44
N SER A 70 3.16 -7.54 -1.57
CA SER A 70 3.89 -6.63 -2.46
C SER A 70 3.50 -6.81 -3.92
N ILE A 71 3.37 -8.06 -4.39
CA ILE A 71 2.93 -8.37 -5.76
C ILE A 71 1.50 -7.87 -5.99
N VAL A 72 0.58 -8.16 -5.06
CA VAL A 72 -0.82 -7.71 -5.17
C VAL A 72 -0.91 -6.20 -5.24
N ILE A 73 -0.21 -5.48 -4.36
CA ILE A 73 -0.18 -4.00 -4.38
C ILE A 73 0.44 -3.50 -5.68
N GLY A 74 1.51 -4.14 -6.17
CA GLY A 74 2.17 -3.76 -7.42
C GLY A 74 1.25 -3.88 -8.63
N ILE A 75 0.46 -4.95 -8.69
CA ILE A 75 -0.56 -5.15 -9.72
C ILE A 75 -1.65 -4.06 -9.61
N LEU A 76 -2.16 -3.79 -8.42
CA LEU A 76 -3.19 -2.76 -8.22
C LEU A 76 -2.69 -1.37 -8.60
N ALA A 77 -1.45 -1.04 -8.25
CA ALA A 77 -0.81 0.21 -8.61
C ALA A 77 -0.64 0.35 -10.12
N PHE A 78 -0.17 -0.71 -10.78
CA PHE A 78 -0.03 -0.76 -12.24
C PHE A 78 -1.39 -0.56 -12.94
N ILE A 79 -2.45 -1.21 -12.44
CA ILE A 79 -3.82 -1.05 -12.94
C ILE A 79 -4.25 0.42 -12.81
N CYS A 80 -4.07 1.04 -11.64
CA CYS A 80 -4.41 2.44 -11.42
C CYS A 80 -3.67 3.39 -12.37
N ILE A 81 -2.34 3.24 -12.50
CA ILE A 81 -1.51 4.09 -13.37
C ILE A 81 -1.92 3.92 -14.83
N SER A 82 -2.06 2.67 -15.29
CA SER A 82 -2.44 2.38 -16.67
C SER A 82 -3.80 2.97 -17.01
N LEU A 83 -4.77 2.81 -16.11
CA LEU A 83 -6.12 3.33 -16.30
C LEU A 83 -6.18 4.86 -16.24
N ALA A 84 -5.40 5.50 -15.36
CA ALA A 84 -5.28 6.95 -15.33
C ALA A 84 -4.72 7.49 -16.67
N ILE A 85 -3.66 6.87 -17.20
CA ILE A 85 -3.06 7.22 -18.48
C ILE A 85 -4.06 7.01 -19.63
N LEU A 86 -4.74 5.87 -19.68
CA LEU A 86 -5.73 5.56 -20.72
C LEU A 86 -6.90 6.55 -20.72
N THR A 87 -7.38 6.93 -19.53
CA THR A 87 -8.46 7.90 -19.38
C THR A 87 -8.05 9.27 -19.92
N LYS A 88 -6.79 9.68 -19.71
CA LYS A 88 -6.30 10.98 -20.21
C LYS A 88 -5.88 10.96 -21.68
N ALA A 89 -5.22 9.91 -22.14
CA ALA A 89 -4.58 9.86 -23.45
C ALA A 89 -5.55 9.54 -24.59
N LYS A 90 -6.64 8.80 -24.31
CA LYS A 90 -7.53 8.29 -25.36
C LYS A 90 -8.98 8.73 -25.23
N ASP A 91 -9.32 9.60 -24.26
CA ASP A 91 -10.70 9.98 -23.92
C ASP A 91 -11.66 8.77 -23.88
N VAL A 92 -11.15 7.61 -23.45
CA VAL A 92 -11.91 6.36 -23.47
C VAL A 92 -13.01 6.48 -22.44
N LYS A 93 -14.26 6.48 -22.90
CA LYS A 93 -15.44 6.37 -22.04
C LYS A 93 -15.53 4.95 -21.53
N ILE A 94 -14.82 4.65 -20.45
CA ILE A 94 -14.95 3.38 -19.74
C ILE A 94 -16.36 3.37 -19.09
N PRO A 95 -17.25 2.45 -19.48
CA PRO A 95 -18.57 2.34 -18.86
C PRO A 95 -18.39 1.96 -17.38
N PHE A 96 -19.19 2.56 -16.49
CA PHE A 96 -19.14 2.31 -15.05
C PHE A 96 -17.79 2.61 -14.38
N LYS A 97 -16.93 3.43 -14.99
CA LYS A 97 -15.59 3.77 -14.46
C LYS A 97 -15.60 4.22 -12.99
N GLY A 98 -16.63 4.96 -12.56
CA GLY A 98 -16.75 5.41 -11.18
C GLY A 98 -16.84 4.26 -10.17
N TYR A 99 -17.58 3.19 -10.50
CA TYR A 99 -17.67 1.98 -9.67
C TYR A 99 -16.36 1.19 -9.67
N VAL A 100 -15.64 1.16 -10.80
CA VAL A 100 -14.32 0.52 -10.90
C VAL A 100 -13.32 1.22 -9.98
N TRP A 101 -13.26 2.56 -10.01
CA TRP A 101 -12.39 3.34 -9.10
C TRP A 101 -12.76 3.14 -7.65
N LEU A 102 -14.05 3.16 -7.34
CA LEU A 102 -14.53 2.97 -5.98
C LEU A 102 -14.15 1.57 -5.45
N GLY A 103 -14.31 0.53 -6.27
CA GLY A 103 -13.90 -0.84 -5.92
C GLY A 103 -12.39 -0.97 -5.71
N LEU A 104 -11.58 -0.45 -6.64
CA LEU A 104 -10.12 -0.44 -6.51
C LEU A 104 -9.67 0.32 -5.26
N GLY A 105 -10.26 1.49 -5.01
CA GLY A 105 -9.96 2.31 -3.85
C GLY A 105 -10.28 1.61 -2.53
N LEU A 106 -11.41 0.92 -2.43
CA LEU A 106 -11.77 0.14 -1.24
C LEU A 106 -10.79 -1.02 -0.99
N ILE A 107 -10.38 -1.73 -2.05
CA ILE A 107 -9.38 -2.81 -1.94
C ILE A 107 -8.06 -2.25 -1.44
N ILE A 108 -7.54 -1.18 -2.06
CA ILE A 108 -6.28 -0.55 -1.65
C ILE A 108 -6.38 -0.04 -0.21
N PHE A 109 -7.51 0.53 0.18
CA PHE A 109 -7.73 1.09 1.51
C PHE A 109 -7.75 0.01 2.61
N ILE A 110 -8.20 -1.21 2.33
CA ILE A 110 -8.31 -2.27 3.35
C ILE A 110 -7.03 -3.11 3.49
N LEU A 111 -6.15 -3.13 2.48
CA LEU A 111 -4.90 -3.91 2.49
C LEU A 111 -3.98 -3.63 3.69
N PRO A 112 -3.80 -2.37 4.15
CA PRO A 112 -3.04 -2.06 5.37
C PRO A 112 -3.54 -2.76 6.63
N PHE A 113 -4.82 -3.14 6.66
CA PHE A 113 -5.40 -3.86 7.78
C PHE A 113 -5.22 -5.37 7.60
N ILE A 114 -5.47 -5.88 6.39
CA ILE A 114 -5.46 -7.34 6.12
C ILE A 114 -4.05 -7.91 6.20
N ILE A 115 -3.06 -7.29 5.56
CA ILE A 115 -1.71 -7.85 5.42
C ILE A 115 -1.03 -8.07 6.79
N PRO A 116 -0.99 -7.07 7.70
CA PRO A 116 -0.39 -7.26 9.01
C PRO A 116 -1.13 -8.29 9.87
N ILE A 117 -2.46 -8.37 9.78
CA ILE A 117 -3.24 -9.37 10.51
C ILE A 117 -2.86 -10.79 10.06
N ILE A 118 -2.77 -11.01 8.75
CA ILE A 118 -2.37 -12.31 8.21
C ILE A 118 -0.94 -12.65 8.65
N MET A 119 0.00 -11.70 8.55
CA MET A 119 1.39 -11.90 9.01
C MET A 119 1.46 -12.30 10.48
N VAL A 120 0.67 -11.65 11.36
CA VAL A 120 0.60 -11.99 12.78
C VAL A 120 0.00 -13.38 13.03
N LEU A 121 -0.96 -13.82 12.21
CA LEU A 121 -1.62 -15.13 12.38
C LEU A 121 -0.72 -16.31 11.96
N VAL A 122 0.24 -16.09 11.07
CA VAL A 122 1.12 -17.16 10.55
C VAL A 122 2.49 -17.20 11.20
N ALA A 123 2.86 -16.18 11.97
CA ALA A 123 4.16 -16.11 12.62
C ALA A 123 4.26 -17.26 13.65
N GLU A 124 5.22 -18.17 13.44
CA GLU A 124 5.32 -19.43 14.20
C GLU A 124 5.86 -19.23 15.63
N GLU A 125 6.57 -18.14 15.85
CA GLU A 125 7.05 -17.76 17.16
C GLU A 125 6.45 -16.41 17.59
N ALA A 126 5.95 -16.35 18.82
CA ALA A 126 5.68 -15.10 19.52
C ALA A 126 6.99 -14.34 19.87
N THR A 127 8.02 -14.39 19.02
CA THR A 127 9.33 -13.79 19.28
C THR A 127 9.36 -12.33 18.85
N HIS A 128 8.97 -11.50 19.81
CA HIS A 128 9.63 -10.22 20.13
C HIS A 128 9.58 -9.05 19.13
N VAL A 129 9.00 -9.19 17.94
CA VAL A 129 8.79 -8.04 17.05
C VAL A 129 7.33 -7.65 17.13
N TYR A 130 6.98 -6.93 18.20
CA TYR A 130 5.74 -6.21 18.18
C TYR A 130 5.82 -5.17 17.07
N TYR A 131 5.15 -5.47 15.95
CA TYR A 131 4.44 -4.48 15.13
C TYR A 131 3.34 -3.80 15.97
N LEU A 132 3.65 -3.36 17.20
CA LEU A 132 2.80 -2.45 17.97
C LEU A 132 2.90 -1.11 17.24
N ARG A 133 2.03 -0.98 16.25
CA ARG A 133 1.43 0.26 15.75
C ARG A 133 2.12 1.51 16.30
N LEU A 134 3.15 1.98 15.61
CA LEU A 134 3.27 3.42 15.46
C LEU A 134 1.95 3.87 14.83
N PRO A 135 1.29 4.92 15.36
CA PRO A 135 -0.09 5.24 15.03
C PRO A 135 -0.30 5.53 13.54
N ILE A 136 0.77 5.76 12.77
CA ILE A 136 0.77 5.87 11.31
C ILE A 136 2.15 5.38 10.81
N ASP A 137 2.26 4.13 10.35
CA ASP A 137 3.42 3.67 9.58
C ASP A 137 3.30 4.12 8.11
N LEU A 138 4.42 4.29 7.42
CA LEU A 138 4.43 4.85 6.05
C LEU A 138 3.64 3.98 5.07
N PHE A 139 3.66 2.66 5.26
CA PHE A 139 2.89 1.73 4.44
C PHE A 139 1.39 1.97 4.56
N SER A 140 0.86 2.00 5.78
CA SER A 140 -0.54 2.33 6.02
C SER A 140 -0.89 3.72 5.51
N LEU A 141 -0.04 4.73 5.74
CA LEU A 141 -0.27 6.09 5.28
C LEU A 141 -0.44 6.15 3.76
N PHE A 142 0.48 5.53 3.01
CA PHE A 142 0.45 5.56 1.55
C PHE A 142 -0.75 4.83 0.98
N LEU A 143 -1.07 3.64 1.50
CA LEU A 143 -2.22 2.87 1.02
C LEU A 143 -3.56 3.48 1.44
N TYR A 144 -3.72 4.00 2.66
CA TYR A 144 -4.94 4.69 3.05
C TYR A 144 -5.15 5.96 2.22
N SER A 145 -4.09 6.75 2.01
CA SER A 145 -4.16 7.96 1.20
C SER A 145 -4.47 7.63 -0.26
N GLY A 146 -3.79 6.62 -0.83
CA GLY A 146 -4.02 6.19 -2.20
C GLY A 146 -5.42 5.60 -2.41
N GLY A 147 -5.87 4.73 -1.50
CA GLY A 147 -7.22 4.18 -1.50
C GLY A 147 -8.28 5.28 -1.41
N PHE A 148 -8.09 6.25 -0.51
CA PHE A 148 -8.99 7.40 -0.36
C PHE A 148 -9.05 8.27 -1.61
N MET A 149 -7.92 8.57 -2.25
CA MET A 149 -7.89 9.31 -3.53
C MET A 149 -8.69 8.58 -4.62
N CYS A 150 -8.57 7.25 -4.68
CA CYS A 150 -9.29 6.44 -5.65
C CYS A 150 -10.80 6.39 -5.35
N ILE A 151 -11.19 6.30 -4.07
CA ILE A 151 -12.60 6.40 -3.64
C ILE A 151 -13.19 7.77 -4.03
N LEU A 152 -12.48 8.86 -3.76
CA LEU A 152 -12.92 10.20 -4.15
C LEU A 152 -13.07 10.33 -5.67
N ALA A 153 -12.13 9.78 -6.44
CA ALA A 153 -12.23 9.74 -7.91
C ALA A 153 -13.46 8.95 -8.38
N GLY A 154 -13.76 7.83 -7.73
CA GLY A 154 -14.94 7.02 -8.02
C GLY A 154 -16.25 7.74 -7.73
N LEU A 155 -16.37 8.33 -6.54
CA LEU A 155 -17.56 9.09 -6.14
C LEU A 155 -17.82 10.29 -7.05
N GLU A 156 -16.77 11.02 -7.43
CA GLU A 156 -16.87 12.17 -8.35
C GLU A 156 -17.32 11.77 -9.76
N GLU A 157 -16.99 10.56 -10.21
CA GLU A 157 -17.47 10.04 -11.49
C GLU A 157 -18.90 9.47 -11.41
N ILE A 158 -19.31 8.87 -10.28
CA ILE A 158 -20.68 8.37 -10.07
C ILE A 158 -21.68 9.52 -9.94
N ARG A 159 -21.26 10.65 -9.35
CA ARG A 159 -22.11 11.83 -9.18
C ARG A 159 -22.57 12.44 -10.52
N ARG A 160 -21.90 12.12 -11.63
CA ARG A 160 -22.25 12.62 -12.98
C ARG A 160 -23.24 11.73 -13.68
#